data_AF-A0A536DA72-F1
#
_entry.id   AF-A0A536DA72-F1
#
_cell.length_a   1.000
_cell.length_b   1.000
_cell.length_c   1.000
_cell.angle_alpha   90.00
_cell.angle_beta   90.00
_cell.angle_gamma   90.00
#
_symmetry.space_group_name_H-M   'P 1'
#
loop_
_entity.id
_entity.type
_entity.pdbx_description
1 polymer ?
#
loop_
_entity_poly.entity_id
_entity_poly.type
_entity_poly.pdbx_seq_one_letter_code
_entity_poly.pdbx_strand_id
1 'polypeptide(L)' 'MVDFSTSIDIEAPPEVVFAHLVDAERMVAWMGERADLQPRPGGSFAVDINGVPF' A
#
# COMPACT_ATOMS: atom_id res chain seq x y z
N MET A 1 2.51 16.33 -19.88
CA MET A 1 1.97 15.41 -18.85
C MET A 1 2.17 16.14 -17.53
N VAL A 2 1.11 16.41 -16.77
CA VAL A 2 1.25 17.08 -15.47
C VAL A 2 1.82 16.04 -14.51
N ASP A 3 2.89 16.41 -13.81
CA ASP A 3 3.44 15.63 -12.71
C ASP A 3 2.77 16.09 -11.41
N PHE A 4 2.35 15.13 -10.58
CA PHE A 4 1.71 15.38 -9.29
C PHE A 4 2.61 14.84 -8.19
N SER A 5 2.98 15.71 -7.25
CA SER A 5 3.82 15.36 -6.11
C SER A 5 3.18 15.83 -4.81
N THR A 6 3.23 14.98 -3.79
CA THR A 6 2.79 15.27 -2.42
C THR A 6 3.76 14.62 -1.44
N SER A 7 3.91 15.19 -0.24
CA SER A 7 4.77 14.65 0.81
C SER A 7 4.12 14.81 2.18
N ILE A 8 4.38 13.86 3.07
CA ILE A 8 3.96 13.89 4.47
C ILE A 8 5.11 13.37 5.34
N ASP A 9 5.21 13.89 6.56
CA ASP A 9 6.13 13.36 7.57
C ASP A 9 5.40 12.33 8.45
N ILE A 10 6.05 11.19 8.68
CA ILE A 10 5.55 10.13 9.55
C ILE A 10 6.62 9.87 10.61
N GLU A 11 6.24 9.91 11.88
CA GLU A 11 7.14 9.60 13.01
C GLU A 11 7.35 8.08 13.13
N ALA A 12 7.93 7.47 12.10
CA ALA A 12 8.25 6.07 12.04
C ALA A 12 9.49 5.82 11.17
N PRO A 13 10.30 4.79 11.46
CA PRO A 13 11.39 4.39 10.57
C PRO A 13 10.88 3.97 9.18
N PRO A 14 11.65 4.21 8.10
CA PRO A 14 11.26 3.86 6.74
C PRO A 14 10.87 2.39 6.54
N GLU A 15 11.55 1.47 7.23
CA GLU A 15 11.26 0.04 7.18
C GLU A 15 9.88 -0.30 7.75
N VAL A 16 9.41 0.46 8.75
CA VAL A 16 8.08 0.30 9.33
C VAL A 16 7.03 0.79 8.33
N VAL A 17 7.25 1.96 7.72
CA VAL A 17 6.35 2.49 6.69
C VAL A 17 6.28 1.52 5.50
N PHE A 18 7.42 1.06 5.02
CA PHE A 18 7.48 0.10 3.91
C PHE A 18 6.72 -1.19 4.22
N ALA A 19 6.90 -1.75 5.42
CA ALA A 19 6.16 -2.95 5.85
C ALA A 19 4.64 -2.76 5.77
N HIS A 20 4.11 -1.58 6.14
CA HIS A 20 2.67 -1.30 6.03
C HIS A 20 2.16 -1.21 4.60
N LEU A 21 3.04 -0.93 3.64
CA LEU A 21 2.69 -0.84 2.21
C LEU A 21 2.77 -2.18 1.47
N VAL A 22 3.38 -3.19 2.08
CA VAL A 22 3.63 -4.48 1.41
C VAL A 22 3.04 -5.69 2.12
N ASP A 23 2.60 -5.51 3.36
CA ASP A 23 1.87 -6.50 4.14
C ASP A 23 0.36 -6.31 3.91
N ALA A 24 -0.31 -7.36 3.42
CA ALA A 24 -1.71 -7.31 3.09
C ALA A 24 -2.59 -6.98 4.30
N GLU A 25 -2.28 -7.51 5.48
CA GLU A 25 -3.07 -7.25 6.69
C GLU A 25 -2.94 -5.78 7.12
N ARG A 26 -1.74 -5.21 6.98
CA ARG A 26 -1.48 -3.81 7.32
C ARG A 26 -2.12 -2.85 6.32
N MET A 27 -2.10 -3.20 5.04
CA MET A 27 -2.76 -2.40 4.00
C MET A 27 -4.27 -2.34 4.22
N VAL A 28 -4.89 -3.48 4.56
CA VAL A 28 -6.32 -3.55 4.91
C VAL A 28 -6.64 -2.79 6.19
N ALA A 29 -5.77 -2.85 7.21
CA ALA A 29 -5.94 -2.07 8.44
C ALA A 29 -5.91 -0.54 8.22
N TRP A 30 -5.33 -0.08 7.10
CA TRP A 30 -5.21 1.34 6.79
C TRP A 30 -6.26 1.83 5.79
N MET A 31 -6.20 1.34 4.54
CA MET A 31 -6.87 1.97 3.41
C MET A 31 -7.63 1.02 2.49
N GLY A 32 -7.54 -0.30 2.71
CA GLY A 32 -8.10 -1.30 1.82
C GLY A 32 -9.23 -2.11 2.45
N GLU A 33 -10.14 -2.62 1.63
CA GLU A 33 -11.08 -3.67 2.00
C GLU A 33 -10.43 -5.06 1.82
N ARG A 34 -9.59 -5.21 0.79
CA ARG A 34 -8.85 -6.43 0.49
C ARG A 34 -7.50 -6.11 -0.14
N ALA A 35 -6.49 -6.92 0.20
CA ALA A 35 -5.18 -6.85 -0.43
C ALA A 35 -4.61 -8.26 -0.73
N ASP A 36 -3.98 -8.42 -1.90
CA ASP A 36 -3.10 -9.53 -2.26
C ASP A 36 -1.76 -8.94 -2.69
N LEU A 37 -0.75 -9.12 -1.83
CA LEU A 37 0.55 -8.51 -1.97
C LEU A 37 1.64 -9.59 -1.90
N GLN A 38 2.55 -9.59 -2.87
CA GLN A 38 3.77 -10.38 -2.86
C GLN A 38 4.99 -9.46 -3.00
N PRO A 39 5.69 -9.12 -1.90
CA PRO A 39 6.78 -8.14 -1.90
C PRO A 39 8.08 -8.67 -2.47
N ARG A 40 8.06 -9.01 -3.75
CA ARG A 40 9.21 -9.44 -4.52
C ARG A 40 9.07 -8.89 -5.94
N PRO A 41 10.18 -8.66 -6.65
CA PRO A 41 10.13 -8.33 -8.06
C PRO A 41 9.25 -9.33 -8.84
N GLY A 42 8.28 -8.80 -9.58
CA GLY A 42 7.30 -9.61 -10.33
C GLY A 42 6.20 -10.27 -9.49
N GLY A 43 6.06 -9.93 -8.20
CA GLY A 43 4.94 -10.34 -7.35
C GLY A 43 3.66 -9.54 -7.62
N SER A 44 2.54 -10.05 -7.11
CA SER A 44 1.23 -9.37 -7.15
C SER A 44 1.21 -8.09 -6.31
N PHE A 45 0.56 -7.06 -6.85
CA PHE A 45 0.10 -5.90 -6.11
C PHE A 45 -1.35 -5.63 -6.51
N ALA A 46 -2.29 -6.16 -5.74
CA ALA A 46 -3.72 -5.95 -5.94
C ALA A 46 -4.36 -5.47 -4.63
N VAL A 47 -4.87 -4.24 -4.62
CA VAL A 47 -5.51 -3.63 -3.46
C VAL A 47 -6.85 -3.05 -3.90
N ASP A 48 -7.92 -3.45 -3.21
CA ASP A 48 -9.21 -2.78 -3.31
C ASP A 48 -9.31 -1.72 -2.21
N ILE A 49 -9.27 -0.45 -2.62
CA ILE A 49 -9.25 0.73 -1.73
C ILE A 49 -10.67 1.29 -1.53
N ASN A 50 -11.62 0.97 -2.42
CA ASN A 50 -12.93 1.63 -2.47
C ASN A 50 -14.12 0.65 -2.53
N GLY A 51 -13.88 -0.65 -2.37
CA GLY A 51 -14.92 -1.69 -2.54
C GLY A 51 -15.35 -1.86 -3.99
N VAL A 52 -14.48 -1.54 -4.96
CA VAL A 52 -14.80 -1.70 -6.39
C VAL A 52 -14.42 -3.13 -6.78
N PRO A 53 -15.40 -4.01 -7.12
CA PRO A 53 -15.11 -5.42 -7.32
C PRO A 53 -14.19 -5.66 -8.52
N PHE A 54 -13.34 -6.68 -8.41
CA PHE A 54 -12.49 -7.21 -9.48
C PHE A 54 -13.29 -7.83 -10.64
#